data_AF-A0A542ATI9-F1
#
_entry.id   AF-A0A542ATI9-F1
#
_cell.length_a   1.000
_cell.length_b   1.000
_cell.length_c   1.000
_cell.angle_alpha   90.00
_cell.angle_beta   90.00
_cell.angle_gamma   90.00
#
_symmetry.space_group_name_H-M   'P 1'
#
loop_
_entity.id
_entity.type
_entity.pdbx_description
1 polymer ?
#
loop_
_entity_poly.entity_id
_entity_poly.type
_entity_poly.pdbx_seq_one_letter_code
_entity_poly.pdbx_strand_id
1 'polypeptide(L)'
;MDKGAKFYRCDFQVQSPRDINWTGARFGVNAEQIANLSQIEKQEIEDNREQFCKEYLDKISNSGINAIAMTDHHDVVFVQHLRKVAKEQNEIHELMGEPEKMVTVFPGIELSLSNPASQVIIIFDADFEDTHLNSVLNFIGIQPTDKFDRQTVQTQRISQEVINNLSQLHKVLDEVNYCKGRYIVLPNVGKGDQHSIIRQGFQEHYIKMPCVGGYVDKEISQESGYQNKINGGDVNYGNKSIGLVSTSDNRYEDGREFGKYSTWVKWAEPTAEAIRQACLAKESRISQAEPEMPQIFIEAIDVTNSKFLGSFNIKFNQQYNALIGGRGTGKSTILEYIRWGLCDQTVKIGNYEELDIIQNRRDTLIRKTLTAVSGEVRITMVKNDVRHIVKRNSASREILLKIGDNEFQKVSEEDIRKVLPIQSYSQKQLSDVGVKTEELKRFIEQPIKSSLERISYNLDETNLKLKNSYNQLVRKKKVQNEIANFNIEGSSIEGQVKGIRESLKGISEVDQKTIDKKSRFELEKQ
;
A
#
# COMPACT_ATOMS: atom_id res chain seq x y z
N MET A 1 -1.56 -18.64 6.34
CA MET A 1 -1.12 -17.24 6.10
C MET A 1 -1.68 -16.35 7.20
N ASP A 2 -1.22 -15.10 7.33
CA ASP A 2 -1.95 -14.10 8.12
C ASP A 2 -3.36 -13.92 7.54
N LYS A 3 -4.38 -13.96 8.40
CA LYS A 3 -5.81 -13.79 8.06
C LYS A 3 -6.29 -12.35 8.30
N GLY A 4 -5.39 -11.43 8.64
CA GLY A 4 -5.70 -10.03 8.83
C GLY A 4 -6.06 -9.31 7.53
N ALA A 5 -6.62 -8.11 7.68
CA ALA A 5 -7.02 -7.29 6.53
C ALA A 5 -5.81 -6.78 5.75
N LYS A 6 -5.89 -6.82 4.42
CA LYS A 6 -4.87 -6.36 3.48
C LYS A 6 -5.49 -5.40 2.47
N PHE A 7 -4.65 -4.59 1.85
CA PHE A 7 -5.06 -3.73 0.76
C PHE A 7 -5.13 -4.52 -0.55
N TYR A 8 -6.19 -4.29 -1.30
CA TYR A 8 -6.43 -4.85 -2.62
C TYR A 8 -6.68 -3.69 -3.58
N ARG A 9 -6.04 -3.71 -4.75
CA ARG A 9 -6.29 -2.73 -5.80
C ARG A 9 -7.57 -3.10 -6.52
N CYS A 10 -8.55 -2.20 -6.50
CA CYS A 10 -9.92 -2.49 -6.91
C CYS A 10 -10.36 -1.60 -8.07
N ASP A 11 -11.14 -2.18 -8.99
CA ASP A 11 -11.91 -1.44 -9.98
C ASP A 11 -13.36 -1.93 -9.99
N PHE A 12 -14.23 -1.20 -9.30
CA PHE A 12 -15.59 -1.64 -9.03
C PHE A 12 -16.61 -1.20 -10.09
N GLN A 13 -16.16 -0.91 -11.31
CA GLN A 13 -17.05 -0.73 -12.46
C GLN A 13 -16.33 -1.15 -13.74
N VAL A 14 -16.56 -2.39 -14.14
CA VAL A 14 -16.12 -2.90 -15.45
C VAL A 14 -17.32 -3.48 -16.18
N GLN A 15 -17.36 -3.26 -17.49
CA GLN A 15 -18.44 -3.74 -18.34
C GLN A 15 -18.02 -5.00 -19.08
N SER A 16 -19.01 -5.72 -19.60
CA SER A 16 -18.84 -6.93 -20.39
C SER A 16 -19.22 -6.72 -21.86
N PRO A 17 -18.96 -7.72 -22.73
CA PRO A 17 -19.45 -7.77 -24.10
C PRO A 17 -20.96 -7.60 -24.29
N ARG A 18 -21.76 -7.75 -23.23
CA ARG A 18 -23.21 -7.52 -23.29
C ARG A 18 -23.57 -6.04 -23.18
N ASP A 19 -22.72 -5.18 -22.61
CA ASP A 19 -23.00 -3.74 -22.51
C ASP A 19 -23.20 -3.12 -23.90
N ILE A 20 -24.19 -2.22 -24.02
CA ILE A 20 -24.55 -1.62 -25.31
C ILE A 20 -23.40 -0.81 -25.89
N ASN A 21 -22.59 -0.15 -25.04
CA ASN A 21 -21.46 0.66 -25.48
C ASN A 21 -20.15 -0.14 -25.54
N TRP A 22 -20.20 -1.46 -25.41
CA TRP A 22 -19.02 -2.32 -25.52
C TRP A 22 -18.34 -2.21 -26.88
N THR A 23 -17.01 -2.11 -26.85
CA THR A 23 -16.13 -2.11 -28.02
C THR A 23 -15.29 -3.39 -28.03
N GLY A 24 -15.63 -4.30 -28.95
CA GLY A 24 -14.94 -5.57 -29.13
C GLY A 24 -15.87 -6.68 -29.63
N ALA A 25 -15.42 -7.92 -29.49
CA ALA A 25 -16.22 -9.11 -29.75
C ALA A 25 -17.47 -9.14 -28.85
N ARG A 26 -18.54 -9.75 -29.36
CA ARG A 26 -19.81 -9.96 -28.65
C ARG A 26 -20.26 -11.40 -28.83
N PHE A 27 -20.82 -11.98 -27.78
CA PHE A 27 -21.11 -13.41 -27.70
C PHE A 27 -22.61 -13.63 -27.46
N GLY A 28 -23.30 -14.07 -28.51
CA GLY A 28 -24.74 -14.30 -28.53
C GLY A 28 -25.32 -14.00 -29.90
N VAL A 29 -26.64 -14.11 -30.02
CA VAL A 29 -27.39 -13.85 -31.26
C VAL A 29 -28.45 -12.77 -31.03
N ASN A 30 -29.04 -12.25 -32.10
CA ASN A 30 -30.14 -11.31 -31.96
C ASN A 30 -31.37 -12.02 -31.38
N ALA A 31 -32.21 -11.29 -30.63
CA ALA A 31 -33.41 -11.83 -29.97
C ALA A 31 -34.29 -12.73 -30.86
N GLU A 32 -34.48 -12.37 -32.13
CA GLU A 32 -35.29 -13.13 -33.11
C GLU A 32 -34.73 -14.52 -33.43
N GLN A 33 -33.42 -14.73 -33.25
CA GLN A 33 -32.72 -15.97 -33.59
C GLN A 33 -32.65 -16.94 -32.41
N ILE A 34 -32.87 -16.47 -31.18
CA ILE A 34 -32.70 -17.25 -29.94
C ILE A 34 -33.59 -18.50 -29.94
N ALA A 35 -34.83 -18.38 -30.38
CA ALA A 35 -35.79 -19.48 -30.39
C ALA A 35 -35.35 -20.66 -31.29
N ASN A 36 -34.50 -20.39 -32.28
CA ASN A 36 -34.03 -21.36 -33.27
C ASN A 36 -32.65 -21.96 -32.94
N LEU A 37 -32.02 -21.53 -31.84
CA LEU A 37 -30.69 -22.01 -31.46
C LEU A 37 -30.72 -23.50 -31.07
N SER A 38 -29.88 -24.30 -31.74
CA SER A 38 -29.57 -25.67 -31.35
C SER A 38 -28.78 -25.72 -30.04
N GLN A 39 -28.73 -26.90 -29.41
CA GLN A 39 -27.93 -27.07 -28.19
C GLN A 39 -26.42 -26.92 -28.44
N ILE A 40 -25.95 -27.24 -29.65
CA ILE A 40 -24.54 -27.10 -30.04
C ILE A 40 -24.17 -25.62 -30.14
N GLU A 41 -25.00 -24.81 -30.82
CA GLU A 41 -24.76 -23.36 -30.93
C GLU A 41 -24.83 -22.66 -29.56
N LYS A 42 -25.75 -23.11 -28.69
CA LYS A 42 -25.81 -22.62 -27.30
C LYS A 42 -24.52 -22.91 -26.55
N GLN A 43 -24.00 -24.13 -26.66
CA GLN A 43 -22.74 -24.50 -26.01
C GLN A 43 -21.56 -23.70 -26.57
N GLU A 44 -21.49 -23.51 -27.90
CA GLU A 44 -20.44 -22.72 -28.55
C GLU A 44 -20.45 -21.26 -28.08
N ILE A 45 -21.62 -20.65 -27.85
CA ILE A 45 -21.71 -19.30 -27.27
C ILE A 45 -21.12 -19.28 -25.85
N GLU A 46 -21.47 -20.24 -25.00
CA GLU A 46 -20.97 -20.29 -23.62
C GLU A 46 -19.45 -20.55 -23.60
N ASP A 47 -18.94 -21.44 -24.46
CA ASP A 47 -17.51 -21.75 -24.57
C ASP A 47 -16.71 -20.51 -25.01
N ASN A 48 -17.22 -19.75 -25.98
CA ASN A 48 -16.60 -18.50 -26.42
C ASN A 48 -16.60 -17.43 -25.32
N ARG A 49 -17.67 -17.35 -24.50
CA ARG A 49 -17.71 -16.44 -23.34
C ARG A 49 -16.69 -16.83 -22.28
N GLU A 50 -16.56 -18.12 -21.98
CA GLU A 50 -15.59 -18.61 -21.01
C GLU A 50 -14.15 -18.37 -21.50
N GLN A 51 -13.88 -18.56 -22.80
CA GLN A 51 -12.58 -18.23 -23.39
C GLN A 51 -12.28 -16.73 -23.28
N PHE A 52 -13.23 -15.87 -23.61
CA PHE A 52 -13.09 -14.43 -23.41
C PHE A 52 -12.83 -14.07 -21.94
N CYS A 53 -13.56 -14.69 -21.00
CA CYS A 53 -13.38 -14.41 -19.57
C CYS A 53 -11.96 -14.74 -19.10
N LYS A 54 -11.36 -15.84 -19.60
CA LYS A 54 -9.96 -16.20 -19.28
C LYS A 54 -9.01 -15.09 -19.72
N GLU A 55 -9.11 -14.67 -20.97
CA GLU A 55 -8.26 -13.61 -21.53
C GLU A 55 -8.48 -12.26 -20.86
N TYR A 56 -9.73 -11.97 -20.46
CA TYR A 56 -10.09 -10.73 -19.78
C TYR A 56 -9.53 -10.69 -18.35
N LEU A 57 -9.61 -11.80 -17.61
CA LEU A 57 -9.01 -11.93 -16.28
C LEU A 57 -7.50 -11.88 -16.32
N ASP A 58 -6.86 -12.46 -17.34
CA ASP A 58 -5.41 -12.34 -17.53
C ASP A 58 -5.00 -10.87 -17.71
N LYS A 59 -5.76 -10.09 -18.51
CA LYS A 59 -5.53 -8.64 -18.67
C LYS A 59 -5.69 -7.89 -17.34
N ILE A 60 -6.72 -8.21 -16.56
CA ILE A 60 -6.98 -7.61 -15.24
C ILE A 60 -5.82 -7.92 -14.27
N SER A 61 -5.45 -9.19 -14.13
CA SER A 61 -4.34 -9.63 -13.29
C SER A 61 -3.02 -8.95 -13.70
N ASN A 62 -2.72 -8.93 -15.00
CA ASN A 62 -1.49 -8.30 -15.52
C ASN A 62 -1.44 -6.78 -15.32
N SER A 63 -2.59 -6.12 -15.12
CA SER A 63 -2.67 -4.70 -14.75
C SER A 63 -2.45 -4.45 -13.25
N GLY A 64 -2.30 -5.51 -12.45
CA GLY A 64 -2.12 -5.44 -11.00
C GLY A 64 -3.40 -5.16 -10.23
N ILE A 65 -4.57 -5.37 -10.83
CA ILE A 65 -5.87 -5.29 -10.14
C ILE A 65 -6.12 -6.62 -9.42
N ASN A 66 -6.47 -6.55 -8.14
CA ASN A 66 -6.77 -7.72 -7.31
C ASN A 66 -8.27 -7.99 -7.19
N ALA A 67 -9.11 -7.00 -7.46
CA ALA A 67 -10.56 -7.14 -7.36
C ALA A 67 -11.30 -6.25 -8.36
N ILE A 68 -12.37 -6.79 -8.95
CA ILE A 68 -13.28 -6.03 -9.81
C ILE A 68 -14.74 -6.25 -9.42
N ALA A 69 -15.60 -5.31 -9.78
CA ALA A 69 -17.04 -5.56 -9.86
C ALA A 69 -17.48 -5.42 -11.32
N MET A 70 -18.05 -6.49 -11.89
CA MET A 70 -18.66 -6.41 -13.20
C MET A 70 -20.08 -5.89 -13.06
N THR A 71 -20.35 -4.75 -13.67
CA THR A 71 -21.52 -3.92 -13.39
C THR A 71 -22.24 -3.56 -14.69
N ASP A 72 -22.61 -4.56 -15.47
CA ASP A 72 -23.39 -4.34 -16.69
C ASP A 72 -24.67 -3.56 -16.41
N HIS A 73 -25.09 -2.72 -17.37
CA HIS A 73 -26.33 -1.97 -17.27
C HIS A 73 -27.51 -2.93 -17.22
N HIS A 74 -28.12 -3.05 -16.04
CA HIS A 74 -29.34 -3.84 -15.82
C HIS A 74 -29.23 -5.32 -16.22
N ASP A 75 -28.03 -5.89 -16.23
CA ASP A 75 -27.77 -7.28 -16.62
C ASP A 75 -26.75 -7.94 -15.69
N VAL A 76 -26.85 -9.26 -15.55
CA VAL A 76 -26.03 -10.08 -14.64
C VAL A 76 -25.60 -11.39 -15.29
N VAL A 77 -25.73 -11.53 -16.61
CA VAL A 77 -25.44 -12.80 -17.29
C VAL A 77 -23.93 -13.01 -17.34
N PHE A 78 -23.18 -12.01 -17.81
CA PHE A 78 -21.76 -12.19 -18.08
C PHE A 78 -20.92 -12.36 -16.82
N VAL A 79 -21.33 -11.73 -15.71
CA VAL A 79 -20.62 -11.85 -14.43
C VAL A 79 -20.62 -13.26 -13.87
N GLN A 80 -21.65 -14.07 -14.18
CA GLN A 80 -21.70 -15.48 -13.76
C GLN A 80 -20.58 -16.29 -14.42
N HIS A 81 -20.34 -16.07 -15.72
CA HIS A 81 -19.23 -16.70 -16.44
C HIS A 81 -17.88 -16.22 -15.92
N LEU A 82 -17.73 -14.91 -15.72
CA LEU A 82 -16.49 -14.33 -15.23
C LEU A 82 -16.13 -14.87 -13.84
N ARG A 83 -17.11 -14.98 -12.93
CA ARG A 83 -16.91 -15.54 -11.59
C ARG A 83 -16.55 -17.02 -11.61
N LYS A 84 -17.18 -17.81 -12.49
CA LYS A 84 -16.82 -19.22 -12.69
C LYS A 84 -15.36 -19.35 -13.10
N VAL A 85 -14.96 -18.66 -14.16
CA VAL A 85 -13.57 -18.71 -14.68
C VAL A 85 -12.57 -18.16 -13.66
N ALA A 86 -12.91 -17.08 -12.94
CA ALA A 86 -12.04 -16.54 -11.90
C ALA A 86 -11.77 -17.54 -10.78
N LYS A 87 -12.76 -18.34 -10.36
CA LYS A 87 -12.54 -19.42 -9.37
C LYS A 87 -11.54 -20.45 -9.89
N GLU A 88 -11.72 -20.92 -11.12
CA GLU A 88 -10.84 -21.90 -11.75
C GLU A 88 -9.39 -21.37 -11.89
N GLN A 89 -9.20 -20.14 -12.35
CA GLN A 89 -7.88 -19.52 -12.46
C GLN A 89 -7.24 -19.25 -11.10
N ASN A 90 -8.01 -18.79 -10.11
CA ASN A 90 -7.51 -18.53 -8.76
C ASN A 90 -7.03 -19.82 -8.06
N GLU A 91 -7.72 -20.94 -8.25
CA GLU A 91 -7.26 -22.25 -7.76
C GLU A 91 -5.90 -22.65 -8.38
N ILE A 92 -5.71 -22.38 -9.68
CA ILE A 92 -4.44 -22.62 -10.36
C ILE A 92 -3.33 -21.72 -9.80
N HIS A 93 -3.59 -20.41 -9.65
CA HIS A 93 -2.62 -19.46 -9.09
C HIS A 93 -2.25 -19.79 -7.65
N GLU A 94 -3.20 -20.25 -6.83
CA GLU A 94 -2.93 -20.70 -5.46
C GLU A 94 -1.98 -21.92 -5.46
N LEU A 95 -2.20 -22.89 -6.33
CA LEU A 95 -1.32 -24.07 -6.48
C LEU A 95 0.08 -23.70 -7.00
N MET A 96 0.17 -22.70 -7.88
CA MET A 96 1.45 -22.18 -8.39
C MET A 96 2.18 -21.26 -7.40
N GLY A 97 1.53 -20.86 -6.30
CA GLY A 97 2.10 -19.94 -5.32
C GLY A 97 2.18 -18.50 -5.81
N GLU A 98 1.26 -18.09 -6.69
CA GLU A 98 1.14 -16.75 -7.29
C GLU A 98 -0.12 -16.00 -6.76
N PRO A 99 -0.28 -15.81 -5.44
CA PRO A 99 -1.48 -15.19 -4.87
C PRO A 99 -1.71 -13.74 -5.34
N GLU A 100 -0.67 -13.06 -5.81
CA GLU A 100 -0.74 -11.70 -6.37
C GLU A 100 -1.50 -11.63 -7.70
N LYS A 101 -1.61 -12.75 -8.43
CA LYS A 101 -2.37 -12.84 -9.69
C LYS A 101 -3.84 -13.19 -9.49
N MET A 102 -4.24 -13.52 -8.25
CA MET A 102 -5.63 -13.86 -7.97
C MET A 102 -6.52 -12.64 -8.11
N VAL A 103 -7.64 -12.80 -8.83
CA VAL A 103 -8.63 -11.73 -9.05
C VAL A 103 -9.95 -12.11 -8.38
N THR A 104 -10.39 -11.26 -7.45
CA THR A 104 -11.73 -11.37 -6.85
C THR A 104 -12.75 -10.70 -7.75
N VAL A 105 -13.81 -11.42 -8.13
CA VAL A 105 -14.90 -10.88 -8.95
C VAL A 105 -16.16 -10.74 -8.12
N PHE A 106 -16.56 -9.50 -7.85
CA PHE A 106 -17.83 -9.17 -7.23
C PHE A 106 -18.94 -9.12 -8.29
N PRO A 107 -20.10 -9.77 -8.06
CA PRO A 107 -21.27 -9.51 -8.87
C PRO A 107 -21.83 -8.13 -8.55
N GLY A 108 -22.09 -7.33 -9.58
CA GLY A 108 -22.67 -6.01 -9.44
C GLY A 108 -23.62 -5.68 -10.59
N ILE A 109 -24.32 -4.56 -10.45
CA ILE A 109 -25.26 -4.04 -11.45
C ILE A 109 -25.14 -2.52 -11.48
N GLU A 110 -25.00 -1.95 -12.66
CA GLU A 110 -25.13 -0.50 -12.84
C GLU A 110 -26.61 -0.15 -13.10
N LEU A 111 -27.21 0.58 -12.15
CA LEU A 111 -28.59 1.00 -12.20
C LEU A 111 -28.72 2.45 -12.68
N SER A 112 -29.64 2.67 -13.61
CA SER A 112 -30.18 3.99 -13.94
C SER A 112 -31.49 4.24 -13.19
N LEU A 113 -31.51 5.20 -12.26
CA LEU A 113 -32.69 5.56 -11.47
C LEU A 113 -33.43 6.76 -12.07
N SER A 114 -34.75 6.81 -11.87
CA SER A 114 -35.57 7.99 -12.21
C SER A 114 -35.67 8.99 -11.06
N ASN A 115 -35.50 8.56 -9.80
CA ASN A 115 -35.48 9.44 -8.63
C ASN A 115 -34.53 8.91 -7.51
N PRO A 116 -33.44 9.63 -7.18
CA PRO A 116 -32.86 10.70 -7.99
C PRO A 116 -32.57 10.22 -9.42
N ALA A 117 -32.64 11.14 -10.38
CA ALA A 117 -32.28 10.86 -11.77
C ALA A 117 -30.76 10.63 -11.95
N SER A 118 -30.21 9.54 -11.42
CA SER A 118 -28.77 9.27 -11.31
C SER A 118 -28.42 7.82 -11.65
N GLN A 119 -27.13 7.58 -11.87
CA GLN A 119 -26.57 6.22 -11.88
C GLN A 119 -26.10 5.79 -10.51
N VAL A 120 -26.22 4.50 -10.24
CA VAL A 120 -25.88 3.88 -8.97
C VAL A 120 -25.37 2.47 -9.24
N ILE A 121 -24.26 2.10 -8.62
CA ILE A 121 -23.75 0.73 -8.66
C ILE A 121 -24.22 -0.02 -7.42
N ILE A 122 -24.75 -1.23 -7.61
CA ILE A 122 -24.92 -2.21 -6.54
C ILE A 122 -23.79 -3.22 -6.68
N ILE A 123 -23.14 -3.54 -5.56
CA ILE A 123 -22.13 -4.61 -5.47
C ILE A 123 -22.59 -5.58 -4.39
N PHE A 124 -22.67 -6.87 -4.71
CA PHE A 124 -23.00 -7.93 -3.76
C PHE A 124 -21.72 -8.58 -3.24
N ASP A 125 -21.80 -9.40 -2.19
CA ASP A 125 -20.66 -10.19 -1.73
C ASP A 125 -20.02 -11.00 -2.86
N ALA A 126 -18.69 -11.17 -2.84
CA ALA A 126 -18.00 -11.95 -3.87
C ALA A 126 -18.43 -13.43 -3.92
N ASP A 127 -19.02 -13.94 -2.84
CA ASP A 127 -19.59 -15.29 -2.71
C ASP A 127 -21.13 -15.34 -2.86
N PHE A 128 -21.76 -14.25 -3.31
CA PHE A 128 -23.21 -14.20 -3.53
C PHE A 128 -23.66 -15.27 -4.54
N GLU A 129 -24.83 -15.88 -4.34
CA GLU A 129 -25.29 -16.99 -5.19
C GLU A 129 -25.81 -16.48 -6.55
N ASP A 130 -25.24 -17.01 -7.65
CA ASP A 130 -25.59 -16.58 -9.02
C ASP A 130 -27.07 -16.79 -9.35
N THR A 131 -27.67 -17.85 -8.79
CA THR A 131 -29.10 -18.19 -8.96
C THR A 131 -30.05 -17.10 -8.46
N HIS A 132 -29.58 -16.21 -7.58
CA HIS A 132 -30.37 -15.14 -7.00
C HIS A 132 -30.26 -13.81 -7.76
N LEU A 133 -29.25 -13.62 -8.61
CA LEU A 133 -29.00 -12.34 -9.28
C LEU A 133 -30.18 -11.91 -10.18
N ASN A 134 -30.72 -12.84 -10.98
CA ASN A 134 -31.90 -12.57 -11.81
C ASN A 134 -33.15 -12.24 -10.99
N SER A 135 -33.31 -12.88 -9.82
CA SER A 135 -34.41 -12.56 -8.91
C SER A 135 -34.28 -11.14 -8.36
N VAL A 136 -33.06 -10.68 -8.05
CA VAL A 136 -32.84 -9.30 -7.61
C VAL A 136 -33.26 -8.30 -8.67
N LEU A 137 -32.89 -8.51 -9.95
CA LEU A 137 -33.33 -7.64 -11.06
C LEU A 137 -34.85 -7.48 -11.07
N ASN A 138 -35.59 -8.59 -10.95
CA ASN A 138 -37.05 -8.57 -10.92
C ASN A 138 -37.60 -7.75 -9.73
N PHE A 139 -37.02 -7.88 -8.54
CA PHE A 139 -37.45 -7.11 -7.35
C PHE A 139 -37.25 -5.60 -7.50
N ILE A 140 -36.22 -5.18 -8.23
CA ILE A 140 -35.96 -3.76 -8.52
C ILE A 140 -36.64 -3.28 -9.82
N GLY A 141 -37.55 -4.08 -10.37
CA GLY A 141 -38.38 -3.70 -11.53
C GLY A 141 -37.66 -3.79 -12.88
N ILE A 142 -36.59 -4.57 -12.96
CA ILE A 142 -35.83 -4.82 -14.19
C ILE A 142 -36.19 -6.22 -14.71
N GLN A 143 -36.57 -6.31 -15.98
CA GLN A 143 -36.76 -7.58 -16.67
C GLN A 143 -35.41 -8.09 -17.19
N PRO A 144 -34.95 -9.28 -16.77
CA PRO A 144 -33.72 -9.85 -17.29
C PRO A 144 -33.79 -10.06 -18.80
N THR A 145 -32.70 -9.74 -19.50
CA THR A 145 -32.56 -10.04 -20.93
C THR A 145 -32.27 -11.54 -21.11
N ASP A 146 -32.65 -12.14 -22.23
CA ASP A 146 -32.31 -13.54 -22.51
C ASP A 146 -30.79 -13.74 -22.46
N LYS A 147 -30.35 -14.84 -21.85
CA LYS A 147 -28.93 -15.12 -21.65
C LYS A 147 -28.18 -15.38 -22.95
N PHE A 148 -28.85 -15.75 -24.05
CA PHE A 148 -28.23 -15.94 -25.36
C PHE A 148 -28.29 -14.71 -26.26
N ASP A 149 -28.91 -13.63 -25.79
CA ASP A 149 -28.86 -12.36 -26.49
C ASP A 149 -27.40 -11.88 -26.61
N ARG A 150 -27.10 -11.24 -27.74
CA ARG A 150 -25.78 -10.68 -28.03
C ARG A 150 -25.44 -9.50 -27.14
N GLN A 151 -26.45 -8.74 -26.70
CA GLN A 151 -26.28 -7.56 -25.85
C GLN A 151 -27.50 -7.31 -24.98
N THR A 152 -27.39 -6.42 -24.00
CA THR A 152 -28.52 -6.01 -23.17
C THR A 152 -29.50 -5.13 -23.95
N VAL A 153 -30.74 -5.06 -23.47
CA VAL A 153 -31.75 -4.13 -24.00
C VAL A 153 -31.43 -2.69 -23.58
N GLN A 154 -31.93 -1.72 -24.36
CA GLN A 154 -31.75 -0.30 -24.05
C GLN A 154 -32.17 0.01 -22.61
N THR A 155 -31.22 0.51 -21.82
CA THR A 155 -31.42 0.82 -20.40
C THR A 155 -32.54 1.83 -20.22
N GLN A 156 -33.59 1.42 -19.51
CA GLN A 156 -34.68 2.30 -19.09
C GLN A 156 -34.49 2.66 -17.62
N ARG A 157 -34.79 3.91 -17.26
CA ARG A 157 -34.70 4.31 -15.85
C ARG A 157 -35.75 3.55 -15.04
N ILE A 158 -35.32 2.98 -13.91
CA ILE A 158 -36.22 2.28 -12.99
C ILE A 158 -37.32 3.25 -12.53
N SER A 159 -38.59 2.82 -12.63
CA SER A 159 -39.75 3.64 -12.30
C SER A 159 -39.75 4.09 -10.84
N GLN A 160 -40.21 5.32 -10.59
CA GLN A 160 -40.40 5.85 -9.23
C GLN A 160 -41.44 5.07 -8.44
N GLU A 161 -42.32 4.32 -9.13
CA GLU A 161 -43.30 3.43 -8.50
C GLU A 161 -42.64 2.27 -7.76
N VAL A 162 -41.48 1.80 -8.27
CA VAL A 162 -40.69 0.73 -7.65
C VAL A 162 -39.64 1.33 -6.72
N ILE A 163 -38.87 2.30 -7.22
CA ILE A 163 -37.76 2.94 -6.48
C ILE A 163 -37.91 4.46 -6.55
N ASN A 164 -38.47 5.05 -5.51
CA ASN A 164 -38.67 6.49 -5.41
C ASN A 164 -37.46 7.26 -4.84
N ASN A 165 -36.51 6.59 -4.18
CA ASN A 165 -35.26 7.16 -3.69
C ASN A 165 -34.29 6.05 -3.26
N LEU A 166 -33.05 6.43 -2.91
CA LEU A 166 -32.01 5.50 -2.45
C LEU A 166 -32.36 4.77 -1.14
N SER A 167 -33.17 5.37 -0.25
CA SER A 167 -33.63 4.67 0.97
C SER A 167 -34.62 3.55 0.64
N GLN A 168 -35.49 3.77 -0.35
CA GLN A 168 -36.41 2.74 -0.82
C GLN A 168 -35.68 1.60 -1.52
N LEU A 169 -34.64 1.90 -2.31
CA LEU A 169 -33.77 0.86 -2.89
C LEU A 169 -33.21 -0.06 -1.81
N HIS A 170 -32.69 0.50 -0.71
CA HIS A 170 -32.22 -0.30 0.43
C HIS A 170 -33.33 -1.14 1.05
N LYS A 171 -34.53 -0.57 1.27
CA LYS A 171 -35.66 -1.33 1.83
C LYS A 171 -36.05 -2.53 0.96
N VAL A 172 -36.15 -2.34 -0.36
CA VAL A 172 -36.48 -3.43 -1.30
C VAL A 172 -35.43 -4.52 -1.25
N LEU A 173 -34.14 -4.17 -1.20
CA LEU A 173 -33.07 -5.17 -1.07
C LEU A 173 -33.06 -5.85 0.31
N ASP A 174 -33.37 -5.14 1.39
CA ASP A 174 -33.42 -5.68 2.75
C ASP A 174 -34.65 -6.59 3.02
N GLU A 175 -35.73 -6.44 2.24
CA GLU A 175 -36.88 -7.36 2.25
C GLU A 175 -36.52 -8.74 1.67
N VAL A 176 -35.46 -8.81 0.86
CA VAL A 176 -34.98 -10.05 0.26
C VAL A 176 -33.94 -10.69 1.18
N ASN A 177 -34.30 -11.79 1.84
CA ASN A 177 -33.50 -12.44 2.88
C ASN A 177 -32.04 -12.73 2.48
N TYR A 178 -31.80 -13.14 1.23
CA TYR A 178 -30.45 -13.45 0.75
C TYR A 178 -29.64 -12.20 0.36
N CYS A 179 -30.28 -11.04 0.18
CA CYS A 179 -29.61 -9.77 -0.07
C CYS A 179 -29.22 -9.06 1.24
N LYS A 180 -30.07 -9.12 2.26
CA LYS A 180 -29.90 -8.38 3.50
C LYS A 180 -28.49 -8.55 4.10
N GLY A 181 -27.74 -7.45 4.19
CA GLY A 181 -26.37 -7.42 4.71
C GLY A 181 -25.27 -7.94 3.76
N ARG A 182 -25.63 -8.28 2.51
CA ARG A 182 -24.73 -8.85 1.48
C ARG A 182 -24.63 -7.98 0.23
N TYR A 183 -24.92 -6.67 0.36
CA TYR A 183 -24.79 -5.69 -0.71
C TYR A 183 -24.32 -4.33 -0.21
N ILE A 184 -23.79 -3.52 -1.13
CA ILE A 184 -23.50 -2.10 -0.95
C ILE A 184 -23.99 -1.33 -2.17
N VAL A 185 -24.55 -0.14 -1.92
CA VAL A 185 -25.04 0.78 -2.95
C VAL A 185 -24.10 1.99 -2.99
N LEU A 186 -23.50 2.22 -4.15
CA LEU A 186 -22.58 3.33 -4.43
C LEU A 186 -23.22 4.23 -5.50
N PRO A 187 -23.82 5.37 -5.13
CA PRO A 187 -24.28 6.34 -6.11
C PRO A 187 -23.10 7.02 -6.81
N ASN A 188 -23.31 7.45 -8.06
CA ASN A 188 -22.35 8.29 -8.75
C ASN A 188 -22.27 9.65 -8.05
N VAL A 189 -21.06 10.04 -7.67
CA VAL A 189 -20.77 11.31 -6.99
C VAL A 189 -19.75 12.15 -7.75
N GLY A 190 -19.53 11.88 -9.04
CA GLY A 190 -18.65 12.65 -9.90
C GLY A 190 -19.07 14.13 -10.02
N LYS A 191 -18.10 15.03 -10.19
CA LYS A 191 -18.38 16.45 -10.38
C LYS A 191 -18.84 16.72 -11.82
N GLY A 192 -19.99 17.40 -11.97
CA GLY A 192 -20.46 17.89 -13.28
C GLY A 192 -21.06 16.80 -14.17
N ASP A 193 -21.23 15.59 -13.65
CA ASP A 193 -21.86 14.49 -14.34
C ASP A 193 -23.40 14.60 -14.23
N GLN A 194 -24.08 14.42 -15.37
CA GLN A 194 -25.53 14.34 -15.47
C GLN A 194 -26.13 13.08 -14.82
N HIS A 195 -25.30 12.12 -14.43
CA HIS A 195 -25.71 10.93 -13.71
C HIS A 195 -25.33 10.97 -12.23
N SER A 196 -24.63 12.02 -11.79
CA SER A 196 -24.21 12.19 -10.40
C SER A 196 -25.29 12.78 -9.50
N ILE A 197 -25.26 12.39 -8.23
CA ILE A 197 -26.07 13.01 -7.17
C ILE A 197 -25.44 14.32 -6.64
N ILE A 198 -24.18 14.62 -6.98
CA ILE A 198 -23.52 15.88 -6.61
C ILE A 198 -23.72 16.91 -7.71
N ARG A 199 -24.91 17.51 -7.72
CA ARG A 199 -25.28 18.59 -8.64
C ARG A 199 -26.38 19.48 -8.06
N GLN A 200 -26.60 20.62 -8.69
CA GLN A 200 -27.63 21.57 -8.28
C GLN A 200 -29.03 20.93 -8.33
N GLY A 201 -29.79 21.08 -7.24
CA GLY A 201 -31.13 20.51 -7.08
C GLY A 201 -31.15 19.11 -6.45
N PHE A 202 -29.98 18.47 -6.23
CA PHE A 202 -29.87 17.11 -5.71
C PHE A 202 -29.38 17.04 -4.25
N GLN A 203 -29.27 18.19 -3.59
CA GLN A 203 -28.76 18.31 -2.21
C GLN A 203 -29.54 17.43 -1.23
N GLU A 204 -30.87 17.44 -1.32
CA GLU A 204 -31.72 16.65 -0.42
C GLU A 204 -31.52 15.14 -0.61
N HIS A 205 -31.33 14.69 -1.85
CA HIS A 205 -31.02 13.28 -2.13
C HIS A 205 -29.68 12.86 -1.51
N TYR A 206 -28.65 13.70 -1.61
CA TYR A 206 -27.35 13.44 -0.98
C TYR A 206 -27.45 13.40 0.56
N ILE A 207 -28.14 14.37 1.16
CA ILE A 207 -28.32 14.43 2.62
C ILE A 207 -29.09 13.21 3.13
N LYS A 208 -30.13 12.77 2.42
CA LYS A 208 -31.01 11.67 2.84
C LYS A 208 -30.53 10.28 2.44
N MET A 209 -29.53 10.14 1.56
CA MET A 209 -29.10 8.80 1.12
C MET A 209 -28.56 7.96 2.30
N PRO A 210 -28.89 6.67 2.39
CA PRO A 210 -28.31 5.78 3.40
C PRO A 210 -26.86 5.38 3.08
N CYS A 211 -26.41 5.64 1.85
CA CYS A 211 -25.09 5.26 1.35
C CYS A 211 -23.96 5.94 2.14
N VAL A 212 -22.93 5.14 2.48
CA VAL A 212 -21.72 5.60 3.19
C VAL A 212 -20.52 5.78 2.25
N GLY A 213 -20.68 5.37 0.99
CA GLY A 213 -19.71 5.53 -0.08
C GLY A 213 -20.39 5.98 -1.36
N GLY A 214 -19.59 6.39 -2.34
CA GLY A 214 -20.01 6.66 -3.71
C GLY A 214 -18.85 6.38 -4.67
N TYR A 215 -19.17 6.26 -5.96
CA TYR A 215 -18.15 6.07 -6.99
C TYR A 215 -17.99 7.33 -7.85
N VAL A 216 -16.82 7.45 -8.47
CA VAL A 216 -16.50 8.50 -9.43
C VAL A 216 -15.91 7.84 -10.67
N ASP A 217 -16.48 8.13 -11.82
CA ASP A 217 -15.90 7.73 -13.09
C ASP A 217 -14.55 8.42 -13.27
N LYS A 218 -13.48 7.63 -13.40
CA LYS A 218 -12.11 8.11 -13.62
C LYS A 218 -11.57 8.93 -12.45
N GLU A 219 -11.11 10.16 -12.69
CA GLU A 219 -10.38 10.95 -11.70
C GLU A 219 -11.28 11.65 -10.69
N ILE A 220 -10.90 11.58 -9.43
CA ILE A 220 -11.55 12.33 -8.36
C ILE A 220 -11.09 13.80 -8.43
N SER A 221 -12.05 14.70 -8.64
CA SER A 221 -11.79 16.14 -8.72
C SER A 221 -11.12 16.67 -7.45
N GLN A 222 -10.06 17.47 -7.58
CA GLN A 222 -9.34 18.10 -6.47
C GLN A 222 -9.84 19.52 -6.15
N GLU A 223 -10.92 19.98 -6.78
CA GLU A 223 -11.47 21.30 -6.49
C GLU A 223 -11.97 21.38 -5.04
N SER A 224 -11.59 22.46 -4.35
CA SER A 224 -11.95 22.71 -2.95
C SER A 224 -13.46 22.61 -2.69
N GLY A 225 -14.30 23.16 -3.56
CA GLY A 225 -15.76 23.12 -3.42
C GLY A 225 -16.33 21.70 -3.51
N TYR A 226 -15.82 20.88 -4.43
CA TYR A 226 -16.19 19.46 -4.53
C TYR A 226 -15.72 18.67 -3.30
N GLN A 227 -14.45 18.83 -2.94
CA GLN A 227 -13.85 18.18 -1.77
C GLN A 227 -14.57 18.55 -0.47
N ASN A 228 -15.01 19.80 -0.32
CA ASN A 228 -15.76 20.25 0.84
C ASN A 228 -17.13 19.55 0.96
N LYS A 229 -17.80 19.26 -0.15
CA LYS A 229 -19.10 18.55 -0.16
C LYS A 229 -18.96 17.11 0.28
N ILE A 230 -18.06 16.34 -0.33
CA ILE A 230 -17.89 14.89 -0.05
C ILE A 230 -17.30 14.59 1.33
N ASN A 231 -16.66 15.57 1.95
CA ASN A 231 -16.10 15.47 3.30
C ASN A 231 -17.02 16.07 4.38
N GLY A 232 -18.22 16.52 4.02
CA GLY A 232 -19.22 17.01 4.97
C GLY A 232 -18.94 18.42 5.53
N GLY A 233 -18.24 19.27 4.79
CA GLY A 233 -17.97 20.66 5.17
C GLY A 233 -18.80 21.71 4.41
N ASP A 234 -19.62 21.30 3.43
CA ASP A 234 -20.56 22.20 2.73
C ASP A 234 -21.96 22.13 3.37
N VAL A 235 -22.42 23.26 3.92
CA VAL A 235 -23.73 23.37 4.61
C VAL A 235 -24.90 22.93 3.73
N ASN A 236 -24.83 23.12 2.41
CA ASN A 236 -25.90 22.75 1.49
C ASN A 236 -25.98 21.24 1.25
N TYR A 237 -24.89 20.50 1.47
CA TYR A 237 -24.82 19.04 1.32
C TYR A 237 -24.82 18.32 2.68
N GLY A 238 -24.91 19.09 3.78
CA GLY A 238 -24.89 18.58 5.14
C GLY A 238 -23.52 18.07 5.59
N ASN A 239 -23.47 17.51 6.79
CA ASN A 239 -22.21 17.07 7.43
C ASN A 239 -21.81 15.63 7.06
N LYS A 240 -22.38 15.08 5.98
CA LYS A 240 -22.13 13.69 5.60
C LYS A 240 -20.79 13.59 4.87
N SER A 241 -19.93 12.73 5.41
CA SER A 241 -18.66 12.37 4.81
C SER A 241 -18.76 10.96 4.25
N ILE A 242 -18.36 10.76 2.99
CA ILE A 242 -18.44 9.46 2.31
C ILE A 242 -17.08 8.94 1.87
N GLY A 243 -16.94 7.62 1.77
CA GLY A 243 -15.83 6.98 1.07
C GLY A 243 -15.99 7.13 -0.45
N LEU A 244 -14.88 7.29 -1.17
CA LEU A 244 -14.89 7.37 -2.63
C LEU A 244 -14.17 6.18 -3.26
N VAL A 245 -14.76 5.66 -4.32
CA VAL A 245 -14.15 4.66 -5.20
C VAL A 245 -13.99 5.27 -6.59
N SER A 246 -12.77 5.35 -7.08
CA SER A 246 -12.46 5.67 -8.48
C SER A 246 -12.58 4.40 -9.31
N THR A 247 -13.29 4.49 -10.41
CA THR A 247 -13.58 3.36 -11.30
C THR A 247 -13.17 3.66 -12.74
N SER A 248 -12.88 2.62 -13.53
CA SER A 248 -12.47 2.80 -14.92
C SER A 248 -13.64 2.94 -15.88
N ASP A 249 -14.79 2.33 -15.57
CA ASP A 249 -15.89 2.08 -16.50
C ASP A 249 -15.36 1.46 -17.82
N ASN A 250 -14.46 0.46 -17.71
CA ASN A 250 -13.85 -0.16 -18.89
C ASN A 250 -14.90 -0.84 -19.77
N ARG A 251 -15.00 -0.40 -21.02
CA ARG A 251 -15.90 -0.92 -22.08
C ARG A 251 -15.15 -1.48 -23.28
N TYR A 252 -13.85 -1.77 -23.12
CA TYR A 252 -12.97 -2.18 -24.20
C TYR A 252 -12.43 -3.58 -23.96
N GLU A 253 -12.55 -4.44 -24.97
CA GLU A 253 -12.02 -5.81 -24.97
C GLU A 253 -10.51 -5.85 -24.76
N ASP A 254 -9.77 -4.86 -25.25
CA ASP A 254 -8.32 -4.77 -25.05
C ASP A 254 -7.90 -4.42 -23.61
N GLY A 255 -8.86 -4.07 -22.74
CA GLY A 255 -8.60 -3.76 -21.34
C GLY A 255 -7.79 -2.48 -21.13
N ARG A 256 -7.78 -1.56 -22.10
CA ARG A 256 -6.91 -0.36 -22.07
C ARG A 256 -7.12 0.55 -20.86
N GLU A 257 -8.26 0.47 -20.16
CA GLU A 257 -8.53 1.29 -18.97
C GLU A 257 -8.17 0.58 -17.65
N PHE A 258 -7.85 -0.72 -17.68
CA PHE A 258 -7.45 -1.45 -16.49
C PHE A 258 -6.20 -0.86 -15.85
N GLY A 259 -6.28 -0.62 -14.55
CA GLY A 259 -5.21 -0.08 -13.74
C GLY A 259 -5.00 1.43 -13.90
N LYS A 260 -5.68 2.11 -14.83
CA LYS A 260 -5.61 3.59 -14.91
C LYS A 260 -6.35 4.26 -13.77
N TYR A 261 -7.56 3.76 -13.50
CA TYR A 261 -8.46 4.25 -12.46
C TYR A 261 -8.78 3.09 -11.54
N SER A 262 -8.36 3.20 -10.29
CA SER A 262 -8.51 2.14 -9.31
C SER A 262 -8.41 2.71 -7.91
N THR A 263 -9.01 2.03 -6.94
CA THR A 263 -8.91 2.38 -5.53
C THR A 263 -8.39 1.21 -4.72
N TRP A 264 -7.45 1.47 -3.82
CA TRP A 264 -6.99 0.48 -2.87
C TRP A 264 -7.95 0.40 -1.69
N VAL A 265 -8.51 -0.78 -1.44
CA VAL A 265 -9.48 -1.00 -0.38
C VAL A 265 -8.98 -2.10 0.55
N LYS A 266 -9.08 -1.87 1.86
CA LYS A 266 -8.56 -2.78 2.89
C LYS A 266 -9.63 -3.65 3.52
N TRP A 267 -9.56 -4.96 3.27
CA TRP A 267 -10.46 -5.96 3.86
C TRP A 267 -9.74 -7.26 4.22
N ALA A 268 -10.39 -8.09 5.04
CA ALA A 268 -9.94 -9.46 5.34
C ALA A 268 -10.66 -10.48 4.45
N GLU A 269 -11.96 -10.27 4.22
CA GLU A 269 -12.80 -11.08 3.34
C GLU A 269 -13.52 -10.17 2.34
N PRO A 270 -13.67 -10.59 1.06
CA PRO A 270 -14.24 -9.77 0.00
C PRO A 270 -15.77 -9.74 0.07
N THR A 271 -16.32 -9.02 1.05
CA THR A 271 -17.76 -8.83 1.23
C THR A 271 -18.17 -7.39 0.97
N ALA A 272 -19.43 -7.17 0.63
CA ALA A 272 -19.99 -5.85 0.48
C ALA A 272 -19.96 -5.08 1.82
N GLU A 273 -20.14 -5.77 2.95
CA GLU A 273 -19.95 -5.18 4.28
C GLU A 273 -18.50 -4.72 4.50
N ALA A 274 -17.51 -5.44 3.99
CA ALA A 274 -16.12 -5.01 4.08
C ALA A 274 -15.85 -3.72 3.29
N ILE A 275 -16.46 -3.58 2.10
CA ILE A 275 -16.43 -2.32 1.34
C ILE A 275 -17.12 -1.21 2.13
N ARG A 276 -18.28 -1.50 2.76
CA ARG A 276 -19.01 -0.53 3.59
C ARG A 276 -18.16 -0.04 4.77
N GLN A 277 -17.50 -0.95 5.47
CA GLN A 277 -16.56 -0.63 6.56
C GLN A 277 -15.36 0.17 6.06
N ALA A 278 -14.87 -0.12 4.85
CA ALA A 278 -13.80 0.67 4.24
C ALA A 278 -14.26 2.12 3.95
N CYS A 279 -15.47 2.31 3.44
CA CYS A 279 -16.04 3.64 3.23
C CYS A 279 -16.24 4.41 4.54
N LEU A 280 -16.71 3.75 5.60
CA LEU A 280 -16.86 4.35 6.92
C LEU A 280 -15.52 4.76 7.55
N ALA A 281 -14.48 3.95 7.35
CA ALA A 281 -13.13 4.19 7.86
C ALA A 281 -12.16 4.61 6.74
N LYS A 282 -12.63 5.49 5.84
CA LYS A 282 -11.94 5.84 4.58
C LYS A 282 -10.48 6.26 4.75
N GLU A 283 -10.13 6.95 5.84
CA GLU A 283 -8.76 7.40 6.11
C GLU A 283 -7.75 6.25 6.35
N SER A 284 -8.24 5.08 6.78
CA SER A 284 -7.39 3.94 7.16
C SER A 284 -7.55 2.73 6.23
N ARG A 285 -8.61 2.72 5.41
CA ARG A 285 -9.00 1.56 4.59
C ARG A 285 -9.22 1.87 3.12
N ILE A 286 -9.22 3.13 2.71
CA ILE A 286 -9.31 3.54 1.31
C ILE A 286 -8.08 4.37 0.98
N SER A 287 -7.41 4.06 -0.13
CA SER A 287 -6.32 4.87 -0.68
C SER A 287 -6.44 4.98 -2.18
N GLN A 288 -6.23 6.17 -2.73
CA GLN A 288 -6.21 6.40 -4.18
C GLN A 288 -4.81 6.18 -4.78
N ALA A 289 -3.79 6.07 -3.93
CA ALA A 289 -2.43 5.69 -4.30
C ALA A 289 -2.05 4.35 -3.67
N GLU A 290 -0.98 3.73 -4.15
CA GLU A 290 -0.43 2.52 -3.53
C GLU A 290 -0.14 2.75 -2.04
N PRO A 291 -0.73 1.96 -1.13
CA PRO A 291 -0.57 2.15 0.30
C PRO A 291 0.86 1.84 0.74
N GLU A 292 1.44 2.73 1.55
CA GLU A 292 2.72 2.45 2.18
C GLU A 292 2.58 1.40 3.27
N MET A 293 3.30 0.28 3.11
CA MET A 293 3.33 -0.81 4.07
C MET A 293 4.57 -0.72 4.96
N PRO A 294 4.45 -1.03 6.27
CA PRO A 294 5.60 -0.99 7.17
C PRO A 294 6.63 -2.06 6.79
N GLN A 295 7.87 -1.62 6.60
CA GLN A 295 9.01 -2.48 6.24
C GLN A 295 9.58 -3.27 7.43
N ILE A 296 9.17 -2.89 8.64
CA ILE A 296 9.61 -3.52 9.89
C ILE A 296 8.37 -3.91 10.67
N PHE A 297 8.16 -5.21 10.85
CA PHE A 297 7.00 -5.73 11.58
C PHE A 297 7.30 -7.08 12.21
N ILE A 298 6.55 -7.40 13.27
CA ILE A 298 6.57 -8.72 13.89
C ILE A 298 5.65 -9.61 13.06
N GLU A 299 6.17 -10.70 12.52
CA GLU A 299 5.40 -11.66 11.73
C GLU A 299 4.69 -12.68 12.62
N ALA A 300 5.39 -13.19 13.65
CA ALA A 300 4.84 -14.23 14.50
C ALA A 300 5.51 -14.30 15.88
N ILE A 301 4.79 -14.86 16.84
CA ILE A 301 5.31 -15.36 18.12
C ILE A 301 4.95 -16.83 18.28
N ASP A 302 5.95 -17.61 18.67
CA ASP A 302 5.91 -19.04 18.98
C ASP A 302 6.34 -19.23 20.42
N VAL A 303 5.49 -19.83 21.25
CA VAL A 303 5.81 -20.15 22.65
C VAL A 303 5.69 -21.65 22.85
N THR A 304 6.78 -22.30 23.26
CA THR A 304 6.83 -23.77 23.39
C THR A 304 5.99 -24.28 24.55
N ASN A 305 6.02 -23.59 25.69
CA ASN A 305 5.16 -23.90 26.83
C ASN A 305 5.04 -22.69 27.77
N SER A 306 3.87 -22.53 28.37
CA SER A 306 3.57 -21.53 29.39
C SER A 306 2.58 -22.11 30.37
N LYS A 307 2.76 -21.84 31.67
CA LYS A 307 1.88 -22.35 32.73
C LYS A 307 0.39 -22.00 32.51
N PHE A 308 0.09 -20.85 31.90
CA PHE A 308 -1.28 -20.36 31.75
C PHE A 308 -1.85 -20.57 30.34
N LEU A 309 -1.04 -20.37 29.30
CA LEU A 309 -1.50 -20.43 27.90
C LEU A 309 -1.13 -21.74 27.19
N GLY A 310 -0.32 -22.60 27.81
CA GLY A 310 0.28 -23.76 27.14
C GLY A 310 1.22 -23.34 26.01
N SER A 311 1.38 -24.22 25.03
CA SER A 311 2.06 -23.92 23.76
C SER A 311 1.14 -23.16 22.83
N PHE A 312 1.62 -22.10 22.18
CA PHE A 312 0.83 -21.39 21.18
C PHE A 312 1.70 -20.73 20.09
N ASN A 313 1.09 -20.56 18.91
CA ASN A 313 1.62 -19.78 17.80
C ASN A 313 0.58 -18.70 17.45
N ILE A 314 1.02 -17.46 17.32
CA ILE A 314 0.22 -16.35 16.82
C ILE A 314 0.95 -15.73 15.65
N LYS A 315 0.26 -15.60 14.52
CA LYS A 315 0.70 -14.79 13.37
C LYS A 315 0.08 -13.41 13.47
N PHE A 316 0.87 -12.40 13.14
CA PHE A 316 0.46 -11.01 13.18
C PHE A 316 0.32 -10.47 11.75
N ASN A 317 -0.59 -9.52 11.60
CA ASN A 317 -0.70 -8.70 10.41
C ASN A 317 0.44 -7.71 10.34
N GLN A 318 0.93 -7.45 9.13
CA GLN A 318 2.02 -6.51 8.89
C GLN A 318 1.72 -5.09 9.42
N GLN A 319 0.44 -4.68 9.41
CA GLN A 319 0.05 -3.32 9.76
C GLN A 319 -0.40 -3.19 11.22
N TYR A 320 -1.64 -3.60 11.53
CA TYR A 320 -2.24 -3.36 12.84
C TYR A 320 -2.78 -4.65 13.42
N ASN A 321 -2.48 -4.88 14.70
CA ASN A 321 -2.92 -6.03 15.46
C ASN A 321 -3.56 -5.59 16.77
N ALA A 322 -4.72 -6.15 17.09
CA ALA A 322 -5.39 -5.93 18.36
C ALA A 322 -5.69 -7.28 19.03
N LEU A 323 -5.28 -7.42 20.30
CA LEU A 323 -5.64 -8.56 21.13
C LEU A 323 -6.87 -8.19 21.96
N ILE A 324 -8.01 -8.84 21.70
CA ILE A 324 -9.30 -8.54 22.34
C ILE A 324 -9.77 -9.76 23.15
N GLY A 325 -10.39 -9.54 24.31
CA GLY A 325 -10.91 -10.62 25.16
C GLY A 325 -11.13 -10.19 26.62
N GLY A 326 -11.79 -11.04 27.41
CA GLY A 326 -12.13 -10.78 28.82
C GLY A 326 -10.92 -10.63 29.76
N ARG A 327 -11.14 -10.19 31.00
CA ARG A 327 -10.06 -10.07 32.00
C ARG A 327 -9.44 -11.45 32.25
N GLY A 328 -8.11 -11.51 32.37
CA GLY A 328 -7.39 -12.74 32.69
C GLY A 328 -7.13 -13.68 31.51
N THR A 329 -7.57 -13.37 30.29
CA THR A 329 -7.37 -14.25 29.11
C THR A 329 -5.93 -14.28 28.55
N GLY A 330 -4.95 -13.68 29.22
CA GLY A 330 -3.54 -13.72 28.80
C GLY A 330 -3.11 -12.70 27.73
N LYS A 331 -3.95 -11.73 27.34
CA LYS A 331 -3.59 -10.66 26.39
C LYS A 331 -2.29 -9.93 26.74
N SER A 332 -2.19 -9.43 27.98
CA SER A 332 -0.99 -8.73 28.46
C SER A 332 0.20 -9.68 28.54
N THR A 333 -0.02 -10.95 28.88
CA THR A 333 1.02 -11.98 28.92
C THR A 333 1.68 -12.17 27.55
N ILE A 334 0.89 -12.18 26.47
CA ILE A 334 1.42 -12.27 25.10
C ILE A 334 2.31 -11.06 24.78
N LEU A 335 1.85 -9.84 25.08
CA LEU A 335 2.64 -8.63 24.87
C LEU A 335 3.94 -8.65 25.69
N GLU A 336 3.89 -9.12 26.93
CA GLU A 336 5.07 -9.24 27.78
C GLU A 336 6.06 -10.30 27.29
N TYR A 337 5.58 -11.39 26.68
CA TYR A 337 6.44 -12.38 26.02
C TYR A 337 7.13 -11.81 24.79
N ILE A 338 6.43 -11.01 23.98
CA ILE A 338 7.05 -10.31 22.84
C ILE A 338 8.16 -9.38 23.34
N ARG A 339 7.85 -8.53 24.32
CA ARG A 339 8.83 -7.59 24.89
C ARG A 339 10.02 -8.31 25.51
N TRP A 340 9.77 -9.41 26.23
CA TRP A 340 10.84 -10.22 26.83
C TRP A 340 11.70 -10.91 25.77
N GLY A 341 11.11 -11.52 24.74
CA GLY A 341 11.87 -12.16 23.67
C GLY A 341 12.73 -11.18 22.87
N LEU A 342 12.22 -9.96 22.63
CA LEU A 342 12.96 -8.88 21.95
C LEU A 342 13.86 -8.05 22.87
N CYS A 343 14.07 -8.50 24.11
CA CYS A 343 14.97 -7.88 25.08
C CYS A 343 14.67 -6.38 25.32
N ASP A 344 13.39 -6.01 25.29
CA ASP A 344 12.94 -4.64 25.52
C ASP A 344 13.19 -4.19 26.96
N GLN A 345 13.90 -3.08 27.10
CA GLN A 345 14.10 -2.40 28.37
C GLN A 345 13.15 -1.21 28.46
N THR A 346 12.42 -1.14 29.57
CA THR A 346 11.70 0.08 29.94
C THR A 346 12.72 1.21 30.07
N VAL A 347 12.45 2.31 29.39
CA VAL A 347 13.32 3.49 29.38
C VAL A 347 13.52 3.96 30.81
N LYS A 348 14.78 4.03 31.26
CA LYS A 348 15.14 4.52 32.60
C LYS A 348 15.08 6.06 32.67
N ILE A 349 13.92 6.65 32.40
CA ILE A 349 13.76 8.12 32.46
C ILE A 349 12.47 8.43 33.22
N GLY A 350 12.59 8.67 34.53
CA GLY A 350 11.47 8.95 35.44
C GLY A 350 11.76 8.52 36.88
N ASN A 351 10.72 8.54 37.73
CA ASN A 351 10.78 8.00 39.10
C ASN A 351 11.25 6.54 39.06
N TYR A 352 12.49 6.31 39.52
CA TYR A 352 13.10 4.98 39.53
C TYR A 352 12.21 3.93 40.21
N GLU A 353 11.45 4.33 41.22
CA GLU A 353 10.54 3.45 41.97
C GLU A 353 9.40 2.86 41.11
N GLU A 354 8.73 3.64 40.26
CA GLU A 354 7.64 3.14 39.41
C GLU A 354 8.14 2.23 38.28
N LEU A 355 9.31 2.56 37.72
CA LEU A 355 9.96 1.76 36.69
C LEU A 355 10.43 0.41 37.24
N ASP A 356 11.00 0.40 38.45
CA ASP A 356 11.38 -0.82 39.15
C ASP A 356 10.16 -1.68 39.47
N ILE A 357 9.02 -1.09 39.83
CA ILE A 357 7.77 -1.84 40.05
C ILE A 357 7.30 -2.52 38.76
N ILE A 358 7.35 -1.83 37.62
CA ILE A 358 6.94 -2.40 36.33
C ILE A 358 7.88 -3.53 35.93
N GLN A 359 9.19 -3.31 36.03
CA GLN A 359 10.20 -4.31 35.68
C GLN A 359 10.11 -5.54 36.59
N ASN A 360 9.95 -5.34 37.91
CA ASN A 360 9.74 -6.42 38.87
C ASN A 360 8.45 -7.23 38.59
N ARG A 361 7.37 -6.56 38.17
CA ARG A 361 6.12 -7.24 37.76
C ARG A 361 6.34 -8.10 36.52
N ARG A 362 7.08 -7.59 35.53
CA ARG A 362 7.43 -8.34 34.30
C ARG A 362 8.28 -9.55 34.64
N ASP A 363 9.36 -9.38 35.40
CA ASP A 363 10.24 -10.48 35.80
C ASP A 363 9.50 -11.54 36.62
N THR A 364 8.61 -11.11 37.52
CA THR A 364 7.74 -12.02 38.28
C THR A 364 6.81 -12.81 37.36
N LEU A 365 6.22 -12.15 36.35
CA LEU A 365 5.35 -12.79 35.37
C LEU A 365 6.12 -13.84 34.56
N ILE A 366 7.29 -13.48 34.01
CA ILE A 366 8.12 -14.41 33.23
C ILE A 366 8.55 -15.60 34.10
N ARG A 367 9.02 -15.35 35.33
CA ARG A 367 9.44 -16.40 36.26
C ARG A 367 8.31 -17.37 36.59
N LYS A 368 7.12 -16.85 36.90
CA LYS A 368 5.96 -17.67 37.30
C LYS A 368 5.31 -18.41 36.13
N THR A 369 5.47 -17.93 34.89
CA THR A 369 4.74 -18.47 33.73
C THR A 369 5.60 -19.25 32.74
N LEU A 370 6.79 -18.75 32.39
CA LEU A 370 7.70 -19.39 31.43
C LEU A 370 8.79 -20.21 32.13
N THR A 371 9.53 -19.60 33.08
CA THR A 371 10.66 -20.29 33.74
C THR A 371 10.20 -21.49 34.55
N ALA A 372 9.01 -21.43 35.15
CA ALA A 372 8.43 -22.54 35.91
C ALA A 372 8.17 -23.81 35.07
N VAL A 373 8.14 -23.70 33.74
CA VAL A 373 7.89 -24.81 32.81
C VAL A 373 8.99 -24.92 31.74
N SER A 374 10.12 -24.25 31.94
CA SER A 374 11.23 -24.15 30.97
C SER A 374 10.77 -23.76 29.55
N GLY A 375 9.83 -22.84 29.45
CA GLY A 375 9.31 -22.34 28.16
C GLY A 375 10.35 -21.56 27.37
N GLU A 376 10.26 -21.64 26.04
CA GLU A 376 11.02 -20.85 25.07
C GLU A 376 10.06 -19.92 24.32
N VAL A 377 10.50 -18.68 24.11
CA VAL A 377 9.80 -17.72 23.24
C VAL A 377 10.63 -17.54 21.97
N ARG A 378 9.99 -17.76 20.83
CA ARG A 378 10.54 -17.50 19.51
C ARG A 378 9.73 -16.40 18.85
N ILE A 379 10.40 -15.36 18.38
CA ILE A 379 9.77 -14.22 17.71
C ILE A 379 10.37 -14.11 16.33
N THR A 380 9.48 -14.01 15.35
CA THR A 380 9.86 -13.82 13.96
C THR A 380 9.50 -12.40 13.55
N MET A 381 10.49 -11.66 13.07
CA MET A 381 10.37 -10.26 12.70
C MET A 381 10.95 -10.07 11.30
N VAL A 382 10.26 -9.32 10.45
CA VAL A 382 10.73 -8.99 9.11
C VAL A 382 11.23 -7.56 9.14
N LYS A 383 12.41 -7.32 8.56
CA LYS A 383 13.03 -6.01 8.44
C LYS A 383 13.59 -5.87 7.04
N ASN A 384 12.99 -5.00 6.23
CA ASN A 384 13.34 -4.78 4.82
C ASN A 384 13.43 -6.12 4.06
N ASP A 385 12.36 -6.92 4.15
CA ASP A 385 12.23 -8.26 3.56
C ASP A 385 13.20 -9.34 4.08
N VAL A 386 14.09 -9.01 5.01
CA VAL A 386 14.95 -9.98 5.68
C VAL A 386 14.28 -10.49 6.95
N ARG A 387 14.06 -11.81 7.00
CA ARG A 387 13.46 -12.49 8.15
C ARG A 387 14.49 -12.70 9.26
N HIS A 388 14.16 -12.27 10.47
CA HIS A 388 14.95 -12.41 11.67
C HIS A 388 14.18 -13.25 12.69
N ILE A 389 14.80 -14.31 13.22
CA ILE A 389 14.20 -15.19 14.22
C ILE A 389 15.01 -15.09 15.50
N VAL A 390 14.40 -14.57 16.56
CA VAL A 390 14.97 -14.53 17.91
C VAL A 390 14.39 -15.69 18.70
N LYS A 391 15.24 -16.51 19.31
CA LYS A 391 14.86 -17.52 20.29
C LYS A 391 15.43 -17.15 21.63
N ARG A 392 14.59 -17.17 22.67
CA ARG A 392 15.01 -16.88 24.04
C ARG A 392 14.50 -17.96 24.98
N ASN A 393 15.42 -18.64 25.64
CA ASN A 393 15.10 -19.70 26.60
C ASN A 393 14.95 -19.11 28.02
N SER A 394 13.84 -19.42 28.69
CA SER A 394 13.53 -18.83 30.01
C SER A 394 14.33 -19.42 31.18
N ALA A 395 14.90 -20.62 31.01
CA ALA A 395 15.70 -21.30 32.03
C ALA A 395 17.20 -21.01 31.88
N SER A 396 17.77 -21.20 30.69
CA SER A 396 19.20 -20.95 30.43
C SER A 396 19.53 -19.47 30.21
N ARG A 397 18.51 -18.63 29.95
CA ARG A 397 18.64 -17.22 29.52
C ARG A 397 19.44 -17.03 28.22
N GLU A 398 19.66 -18.11 27.47
CA GLU A 398 20.32 -18.04 26.19
C GLU A 398 19.45 -17.36 25.13
N ILE A 399 20.09 -16.54 24.30
CA ILE A 399 19.47 -15.82 23.20
C ILE A 399 20.17 -16.25 21.91
N LEU A 400 19.40 -16.75 20.96
CA LEU A 400 19.85 -17.12 19.63
C LEU A 400 19.16 -16.24 18.59
N LEU A 401 19.92 -15.72 17.63
CA LEU A 401 19.41 -14.95 16.50
C LEU A 401 19.76 -15.67 15.20
N LYS A 402 18.76 -15.81 14.32
CA LYS A 402 18.94 -16.22 12.93
C LYS A 402 18.52 -15.09 12.01
N ILE A 403 19.35 -14.76 11.03
CA ILE A 403 19.12 -13.70 10.04
C ILE A 403 19.09 -14.33 8.65
N GLY A 404 17.97 -14.22 7.94
CA GLY A 404 17.76 -14.87 6.65
C GLY A 404 17.97 -16.39 6.74
N ASP A 405 18.77 -16.92 5.83
CA ASP A 405 19.07 -18.36 5.74
C ASP A 405 20.26 -18.81 6.60
N ASN A 406 20.91 -17.88 7.32
CA ASN A 406 22.03 -18.21 8.19
C ASN A 406 21.63 -19.14 9.35
N GLU A 407 22.63 -19.76 9.98
CA GLU A 407 22.43 -20.54 11.20
C GLU A 407 22.16 -19.65 12.42
N PHE A 408 21.63 -20.26 13.48
CA PHE A 408 21.42 -19.57 14.75
C PHE A 408 22.75 -19.22 15.41
N GLN A 409 22.93 -17.95 15.75
CA GLN A 409 24.10 -17.46 16.45
C GLN A 409 23.73 -17.00 17.85
N LYS A 410 24.60 -17.25 18.82
CA LYS A 410 24.44 -16.76 20.18
C LYS A 410 24.76 -15.27 20.24
N VAL A 411 23.83 -14.48 20.77
CA VAL A 411 23.94 -13.02 20.79
C VAL A 411 23.61 -12.44 22.17
N SER A 412 24.00 -11.19 22.41
CA SER A 412 23.65 -10.46 23.63
C SER A 412 22.30 -9.75 23.53
N GLU A 413 21.75 -9.30 24.67
CA GLU A 413 20.55 -8.45 24.69
C GLU A 413 20.74 -7.10 23.98
N GLU A 414 21.98 -6.58 23.92
CA GLU A 414 22.28 -5.33 23.21
C GLU A 414 22.22 -5.52 21.70
N ASP A 415 22.69 -6.66 21.20
CA ASP A 415 22.67 -6.96 19.76
C ASP A 415 21.23 -7.05 19.25
N ILE A 416 20.34 -7.72 19.99
CA ILE A 416 18.91 -7.78 19.64
C ILE A 416 18.30 -6.39 19.57
N ARG A 417 18.57 -5.52 20.56
CA ARG A 417 18.02 -4.16 20.60
C ARG A 417 18.54 -3.26 19.47
N LYS A 418 19.78 -3.47 19.01
CA LYS A 418 20.35 -2.76 17.86
C LYS A 418 19.74 -3.23 16.54
N VAL A 419 19.56 -4.54 16.38
CA VAL A 419 19.08 -5.13 15.12
C VAL A 419 17.56 -4.99 14.97
N LEU A 420 16.82 -5.25 16.05
CA LEU A 420 15.36 -5.36 16.10
C LEU A 420 14.76 -4.41 17.16
N PRO A 421 14.86 -3.09 16.96
CA PRO A 421 14.34 -2.13 17.92
C PRO A 421 12.81 -2.19 17.97
N ILE A 422 12.25 -2.31 19.18
CA ILE A 422 10.82 -2.16 19.41
C ILE A 422 10.50 -0.97 20.31
N GLN A 423 9.28 -0.48 20.17
CA GLN A 423 8.69 0.48 21.06
C GLN A 423 7.56 -0.20 21.81
N SER A 424 7.54 -0.06 23.12
CA SER A 424 6.49 -0.65 23.94
C SER A 424 6.16 0.26 25.11
N TYR A 425 4.86 0.33 25.41
CA TYR A 425 4.32 1.16 26.46
C TYR A 425 3.32 0.32 27.26
N SER A 426 3.48 0.28 28.58
CA SER A 426 2.52 -0.36 29.49
C SER A 426 1.34 0.54 29.78
N GLN A 427 0.33 -0.02 30.44
CA GLN A 427 -0.82 0.73 30.93
C GLN A 427 -0.35 1.89 31.83
N LYS A 428 -0.82 3.11 31.55
CA LYS A 428 -0.42 4.41 32.15
C LYS A 428 0.92 5.01 31.72
N GLN A 429 1.78 4.32 30.95
CA GLN A 429 3.00 4.97 30.45
C GLN A 429 2.67 6.05 29.41
N LEU A 430 1.69 5.80 28.53
CA LEU A 430 1.27 6.77 27.51
C LEU A 430 0.69 8.07 28.10
N SER A 431 0.09 8.04 29.30
CA SER A 431 -0.40 9.26 29.95
C SER A 431 0.72 10.16 30.47
N ASP A 432 1.89 9.58 30.78
CA ASP A 432 3.04 10.31 31.30
C ASP A 432 3.90 10.92 30.19
N VAL A 433 3.83 10.35 28.97
CA VAL A 433 4.57 10.82 27.77
C VAL A 433 4.21 12.27 27.42
N GLY A 434 2.94 12.67 27.59
CA GLY A 434 2.48 14.03 27.30
C GLY A 434 2.93 15.09 28.31
N VAL A 435 3.44 14.66 29.48
CA VAL A 435 3.84 15.56 30.57
C VAL A 435 5.36 15.77 30.60
N LYS A 436 6.14 14.83 30.05
CA LYS A 436 7.61 14.85 30.09
C LYS A 436 8.19 15.23 28.73
N THR A 437 8.84 16.39 28.66
CA THR A 437 9.45 16.94 27.43
C THR A 437 10.42 15.96 26.74
N GLU A 438 11.22 15.21 27.51
CA GLU A 438 12.16 14.23 26.95
C GLU A 438 11.47 13.00 26.35
N GLU A 439 10.36 12.53 26.93
CA GLU A 439 9.58 11.42 26.35
C GLU A 439 8.84 11.88 25.09
N LEU A 440 8.29 13.09 25.10
CA LEU A 440 7.67 13.70 23.92
C LEU A 440 8.70 13.87 22.79
N LYS A 441 9.89 14.39 23.11
CA LYS A 441 10.98 14.54 22.16
C LYS A 441 11.39 13.20 21.56
N ARG A 442 11.58 12.17 22.40
CA ARG A 442 11.84 10.81 21.91
C ARG A 442 10.70 10.29 21.04
N PHE A 443 9.44 10.45 21.45
CA PHE A 443 8.28 9.97 20.70
C PHE A 443 8.21 10.61 19.29
N ILE A 444 8.60 11.87 19.17
CA ILE A 444 8.67 12.60 17.90
C ILE A 444 9.92 12.24 17.08
N GLU A 445 11.08 12.10 17.72
CA GLU A 445 12.36 11.84 17.04
C GLU A 445 12.52 10.37 16.63
N GLN A 446 11.93 9.43 17.36
CA GLN A 446 12.17 8.01 17.14
C GLN A 446 11.66 7.48 15.78
N PRO A 447 10.47 7.89 15.28
CA PRO A 447 10.01 7.56 13.93
C PRO A 447 10.95 8.09 12.83
N ILE A 448 11.62 9.21 13.07
CA ILE A 448 12.52 9.87 12.11
C ILE A 448 14.00 9.61 12.40
N LYS A 449 14.32 8.71 13.35
CA LYS A 449 15.69 8.52 13.84
C LYS A 449 16.66 8.09 12.75
N SER A 450 16.24 7.20 11.85
CA SER A 450 17.06 6.80 10.70
C SER A 450 17.36 7.96 9.75
N SER A 451 16.37 8.83 9.53
CA SER A 451 16.54 10.06 8.74
C SER A 451 17.50 11.03 9.43
N LEU A 452 17.39 11.19 10.76
CA LEU A 452 18.31 12.02 11.55
C LEU A 452 19.74 11.48 11.51
N GLU A 453 19.93 10.17 11.69
CA GLU A 453 21.24 9.50 11.59
C GLU A 453 21.84 9.67 10.20
N ARG A 454 21.05 9.52 9.13
CA ARG A 454 21.49 9.75 7.75
C ARG A 454 21.92 11.21 7.52
N ILE A 455 21.15 12.17 8.03
CA ILE A 455 21.50 13.59 7.94
C ILE A 455 22.79 13.88 8.69
N SER A 456 22.96 13.34 9.91
CA SER A 456 24.19 13.48 10.70
C SER A 456 25.39 12.90 9.96
N TYR A 457 25.26 11.71 9.39
CA TYR A 457 26.32 11.09 8.59
C TYR A 457 26.70 11.95 7.38
N ASN A 458 25.71 12.47 6.64
CA ASN A 458 25.95 13.35 5.50
C ASN A 458 26.62 14.67 5.91
N LEU A 459 26.28 15.21 7.08
CA LEU A 459 26.93 16.40 7.64
C LEU A 459 28.41 16.12 7.95
N ASP A 460 28.72 14.98 8.58
CA ASP A 460 30.08 14.58 8.89
C ASP A 460 30.90 14.33 7.62
N GLU A 461 30.32 13.68 6.63
CA GLU A 461 30.95 13.47 5.32
C GLU A 461 31.24 14.81 4.61
N THR A 462 30.28 15.74 4.65
CA THR A 462 30.44 17.07 4.07
C THR A 462 31.52 17.87 4.79
N ASN A 463 31.56 17.80 6.12
CA ASN A 463 32.61 18.41 6.94
C ASN A 463 34.00 17.85 6.59
N LEU A 464 34.12 16.54 6.37
CA LEU A 464 35.37 15.90 5.94
C LEU A 464 35.79 16.39 4.54
N LYS A 465 34.85 16.46 3.59
CA LYS A 465 35.11 17.01 2.24
C LYS A 465 35.59 18.45 2.31
N LEU A 466 34.94 19.30 3.11
CA LEU A 466 35.29 20.70 3.28
C LEU A 466 36.70 20.88 3.86
N LYS A 467 37.04 20.11 4.91
CA LYS A 467 38.41 20.08 5.47
C LYS A 467 39.45 19.68 4.41
N ASN A 468 39.15 18.66 3.60
CA ASN A 468 40.05 18.21 2.55
C ASN A 468 40.23 19.26 1.45
N SER A 469 39.16 19.88 0.97
CA SER A 469 39.22 20.96 -0.02
C SER A 469 39.97 22.19 0.50
N TYR A 470 39.79 22.55 1.77
CA TYR A 470 40.54 23.63 2.40
C TYR A 470 42.04 23.31 2.47
N ASN A 471 42.40 22.09 2.89
CA ASN A 471 43.80 21.66 2.90
C ASN A 471 44.44 21.66 1.51
N GLN A 472 43.69 21.27 0.47
CA GLN A 472 44.15 21.36 -0.92
C GLN A 472 44.37 22.82 -1.37
N LEU A 473 43.48 23.74 -0.99
CA LEU A 473 43.64 25.17 -1.27
C LEU A 473 44.90 25.75 -0.62
N VAL A 474 45.15 25.41 0.65
CA VAL A 474 46.36 25.83 1.38
C VAL A 474 47.62 25.29 0.70
N ARG A 475 47.62 24.00 0.31
CA ARG A 475 48.73 23.40 -0.45
C ARG A 475 48.95 24.10 -1.79
N LYS A 476 47.88 24.39 -2.54
CA LYS A 476 47.95 25.12 -3.81
C LYS A 476 48.59 26.49 -3.64
N LYS A 477 48.18 27.26 -2.61
CA LYS A 477 48.78 28.57 -2.31
C LYS A 477 50.27 28.46 -1.98
N LYS A 478 50.67 27.43 -1.22
CA LYS A 478 52.09 27.20 -0.90
C LYS A 478 52.91 26.93 -2.16
N VAL A 479 52.43 26.03 -3.03
CA VAL A 479 53.09 25.72 -4.31
C VAL A 479 53.15 26.93 -5.23
N GLN A 480 52.09 27.74 -5.29
CA GLN A 480 52.10 28.99 -6.08
C GLN A 480 53.14 29.99 -5.58
N ASN A 481 53.31 30.12 -4.27
CA ASN A 481 54.37 30.96 -3.69
C ASN A 481 55.76 30.40 -4.00
N GLU A 482 55.95 29.08 -3.94
CA GLU A 482 57.21 28.43 -4.32
C GLU A 482 57.54 28.66 -5.81
N ILE A 483 56.56 28.53 -6.70
CA ILE A 483 56.73 28.84 -8.13
C ILE A 483 57.10 30.32 -8.33
N ALA A 484 56.43 31.24 -7.63
CA ALA A 484 56.75 32.66 -7.72
C ALA A 484 58.19 32.95 -7.26
N ASN A 485 58.64 32.32 -6.18
CA ASN A 485 60.01 32.43 -5.70
C ASN A 485 61.03 31.86 -6.71
N PHE A 486 60.78 30.66 -7.25
CA PHE A 486 61.65 30.07 -8.26
C PHE A 486 61.72 30.89 -9.55
N ASN A 487 60.63 31.54 -9.95
CA ASN A 487 60.65 32.45 -11.11
C ASN A 487 61.53 33.68 -10.84
N ILE A 488 61.47 34.25 -9.63
CA ILE A 488 62.33 35.37 -9.23
C ILE A 488 63.81 34.95 -9.21
N GLU A 489 64.11 33.79 -8.61
CA GLU A 489 65.46 33.22 -8.62
C GLU A 489 65.96 32.95 -10.04
N GLY A 490 65.12 32.38 -10.90
CA GLY A 490 65.41 32.13 -12.31
C GLY A 490 65.75 33.42 -13.06
N SER A 491 64.93 34.47 -12.94
CA SER A 491 65.22 35.77 -13.53
C SER A 491 66.51 36.40 -13.03
N SER A 492 66.84 36.22 -11.74
CA SER A 492 68.10 36.67 -11.17
C SER A 492 69.30 35.93 -11.78
N ILE A 493 69.22 34.60 -11.90
CA ILE A 493 70.27 33.77 -12.52
C ILE A 493 70.43 34.12 -14.00
N GLU A 494 69.35 34.28 -14.74
CA GLU A 494 69.39 34.72 -16.15
C GLU A 494 70.07 36.08 -16.29
N GLY A 495 69.76 37.02 -15.40
CA GLY A 495 70.43 38.32 -15.32
C GLY A 495 71.94 38.19 -15.06
N GLN A 496 72.34 37.32 -14.12
CA GLN A 496 73.76 37.04 -13.85
C GLN A 496 74.47 36.40 -15.04
N VAL A 497 73.83 35.42 -15.71
CA VAL A 497 74.36 34.79 -16.92
C VAL A 497 74.54 35.81 -18.03
N LYS A 498 73.57 36.71 -18.22
CA LYS A 498 73.66 37.79 -19.20
C LYS A 498 74.80 38.75 -18.86
N GLY A 499 74.93 39.16 -17.61
CA GLY A 499 76.05 40.00 -17.14
C GLY A 499 77.41 39.34 -17.34
N ILE A 500 77.54 38.04 -17.05
CA ILE A 500 78.76 37.27 -17.32
C ILE A 500 79.06 37.25 -18.82
N ARG A 501 78.06 36.95 -19.67
CA ARG A 501 78.22 36.97 -21.14
C ARG A 501 78.65 38.33 -21.68
N GLU A 502 78.12 39.42 -21.14
CA GLU A 502 78.48 40.79 -21.55
C GLU A 502 79.88 41.21 -21.03
N SER A 503 80.33 40.66 -19.89
CA SER A 503 81.65 40.92 -19.31
C SER A 503 82.80 40.17 -20.00
N LEU A 504 82.49 39.15 -20.80
CA LEU A 504 83.46 38.41 -21.60
C LEU A 504 83.91 39.23 -22.82
N LYS A 505 84.84 40.16 -22.62
CA LYS A 505 85.50 40.92 -23.70
C LYS A 505 86.86 40.29 -24.03
N GLY A 506 87.11 40.01 -25.32
CA GLY A 506 88.37 39.42 -25.82
C GLY A 506 88.28 37.98 -26.33
N ILE A 507 87.07 37.46 -26.55
CA ILE A 507 86.83 36.10 -27.06
C ILE A 507 86.89 36.09 -28.60
N SER A 508 87.49 35.04 -29.20
CA SER A 508 87.56 34.88 -30.66
C SER A 508 86.18 34.65 -31.29
N GLU A 509 85.97 35.04 -32.56
CA GLU A 509 84.67 34.86 -33.25
C GLU A 509 84.19 33.40 -33.28
N VAL A 510 85.10 32.43 -33.16
CA VAL A 510 84.80 30.99 -33.13
C VAL A 510 84.23 30.56 -31.77
N ASP A 511 84.78 31.10 -30.69
CA ASP A 511 84.36 30.80 -29.33
C ASP A 511 83.03 31.49 -28.98
N GLN A 512 82.79 32.69 -29.52
CA GLN A 512 81.53 33.41 -29.36
C GLN A 512 80.36 32.68 -30.04
N LYS A 513 80.59 32.12 -31.23
CA LYS A 513 79.62 31.23 -31.92
C LYS A 513 79.36 29.92 -31.17
N THR A 514 80.31 29.44 -30.36
CA THR A 514 80.14 28.23 -29.55
C THR A 514 79.34 28.52 -28.28
N ILE A 515 79.55 29.67 -27.65
CA ILE A 515 78.78 30.15 -26.50
C ILE A 515 77.31 30.38 -26.88
N ASP A 516 77.04 30.98 -28.04
CA ASP A 516 75.67 31.24 -28.50
C ASP A 516 74.89 29.98 -28.88
N LYS A 517 75.58 28.90 -29.27
CA LYS A 517 74.97 27.58 -29.55
C LYS A 517 74.41 26.91 -28.29
N LYS A 518 74.79 27.32 -27.07
CA LYS A 518 74.33 26.69 -25.82
C LYS A 518 72.82 26.88 -25.58
N SER A 519 72.24 27.99 -26.05
CA SER A 519 70.78 28.23 -25.97
C SER A 519 69.95 27.20 -26.75
N ARG A 520 70.52 26.54 -27.77
CA ARG A 520 69.87 25.44 -28.50
C ARG A 520 69.99 24.08 -27.79
N PHE A 521 71.03 23.87 -26.97
CA PHE A 521 71.24 22.61 -26.24
C PHE A 521 70.45 22.52 -24.92
N GLU A 522 70.04 23.64 -24.33
CA GLU A 522 69.12 23.65 -23.17
C GLU A 522 67.68 23.28 -23.56
N LEU A 523 67.31 23.39 -24.84
CA LEU A 523 66.01 22.95 -25.37
C LEU A 523 65.98 21.46 -25.77
N GLU A 524 67.13 20.77 -25.84
CA GLU A 524 67.23 19.35 -26.24
C GLU A 524 67.32 18.36 -25.06
N LYS A 525 67.17 18.83 -23.81
CA LYS A 525 66.91 17.97 -22.64
C LYS A 525 65.69 18.49 -21.87
N GLN A 526 64.51 18.24 -22.43
CA GLN A 526 63.29 18.01 -21.64
C GLN A 526 63.09 16.51 -21.48
#